data_AF-A0A661WVY9-F1
#
_entry.id   AF-A0A661WVY9-F1
#
_cell.length_a   1.000
_cell.length_b   1.000
_cell.length_c   1.000
_cell.angle_alpha   90.00
_cell.angle_beta   90.00
_cell.angle_gamma   90.00
#
_symmetry.space_group_name_H-M   'P 1'
#
loop_
_entity.id
_entity.type
_entity.pdbx_description
1 polymer ?
#
loop_
_entity_poly.entity_id
_entity_poly.type
_entity_poly.pdbx_seq_one_letter_code
_entity_poly.pdbx_strand_id
1 'polypeptide(L)' 'MREALLFVQLLLSISVIVSILFQTPKGAGLGAISGGAHLFHVKKRKDVILEKIALVSAIGFGSLSLILTILGV' A
#
# COMPACT_ATOMS: atom_id res chain seq x y z
N MET A 1 8.31 -19.46 16.60
CA MET A 1 7.97 -19.34 15.15
C MET A 1 6.79 -18.40 14.93
N ARG A 2 5.65 -18.57 15.63
CA ARG A 2 4.46 -17.71 15.47
C ARG A 2 4.74 -16.22 15.71
N GLU A 3 5.51 -15.88 16.74
CA GLU A 3 5.90 -14.50 17.06
C GLU A 3 6.72 -13.85 15.94
N ALA A 4 7.56 -14.63 15.26
CA ALA A 4 8.34 -14.14 14.12
C ALA A 4 7.44 -13.80 12.92
N LEU A 5 6.40 -14.60 12.64
CA LEU A 5 5.42 -14.28 11.58
C LEU A 5 4.64 -13.00 11.92
N LEU A 6 4.24 -12.82 13.18
CA LEU A 6 3.55 -11.60 13.64
C LEU A 6 4.46 -10.37 13.54
N PHE A 7 5.75 -10.51 13.87
CA PHE A 7 6.72 -9.43 13.69
C PHE A 7 6.89 -9.03 12.22
N VAL A 8 6.98 -10.02 11.33
CA VAL A 8 7.07 -9.77 9.87
C VAL A 8 5.79 -9.11 9.35
N GLN A 9 4.61 -9.57 9.79
CA GLN A 9 3.31 -8.98 9.48
C GLN A 9 3.25 -7.51 9.92
N LEU A 10 3.75 -7.20 11.13
CA LEU A 10 3.81 -5.85 11.66
C LEU A 10 4.71 -4.95 10.81
N LEU A 11 5.90 -5.43 10.43
CA LEU A 11 6.82 -4.68 9.56
C LEU A 11 6.22 -4.43 8.17
N LEU A 12 5.54 -5.43 7.59
CA LEU A 12 4.83 -5.27 6.31
C LEU A 12 3.72 -4.22 6.41
N SER A 13 2.94 -4.23 7.50
CA SER A 13 1.88 -3.24 7.74
C SER A 13 2.44 -1.82 7.78
N ILE A 14 3.51 -1.60 8.56
CA ILE A 14 4.17 -0.29 8.65
C ILE A 14 4.70 0.15 7.27
N SER A 15 5.34 -0.76 6.53
CA SER A 15 5.85 -0.49 5.18
C SER A 15 4.74 -0.06 4.21
N VAL A 16 3.57 -0.69 4.27
CA VAL A 16 2.40 -0.31 3.47
C VAL A 16 1.90 1.09 3.86
N ILE A 17 1.73 1.35 5.16
CA ILE A 17 1.25 2.64 5.67
C ILE A 17 2.18 3.78 5.23
N VAL A 18 3.47 3.64 5.48
CA VAL A 18 4.47 4.66 5.10
C VAL A 18 4.49 4.86 3.58
N SER A 19 4.42 3.77 2.81
CA SER A 19 4.41 3.86 1.35
C SER A 19 3.19 4.61 0.82
N ILE A 20 2.01 4.46 1.43
CA ILE A 20 0.79 5.18 1.03
C ILE A 20 0.84 6.63 1.50
N LEU A 21 1.30 6.91 2.72
CA LEU A 21 1.38 8.28 3.25
C LEU A 21 2.34 9.16 2.46
N PHE A 22 3.42 8.58 1.92
CA PHE A 22 4.39 9.31 1.10
C PHE A 22 4.00 9.41 -0.38
N GLN A 23 2.96 8.68 -0.83
CA GLN A 23 2.42 8.86 -2.18
C GLN A 23 1.71 10.20 -2.28
N THR A 24 1.95 10.91 -3.38
CA THR A 24 1.22 12.14 -3.65
C THR A 24 -0.27 11.80 -3.79
N PRO A 25 -1.18 12.50 -3.09
CA PRO A 25 -2.61 12.27 -3.25
C PRO A 25 -2.98 12.49 -4.71
N LYS A 26 -3.66 11.50 -5.30
CA LYS A 26 -4.18 11.58 -6.67
C LYS A 26 -5.29 12.63 -6.67
N GLY A 27 -4.93 13.85 -7.04
CA GLY A 27 -5.76 15.04 -6.87
C GLY A 27 -7.14 14.89 -7.52
N ALA A 28 -8.19 15.03 -6.70
CA ALA A 28 -9.57 15.10 -7.13
C ALA A 28 -9.81 16.40 -7.91
N GLY A 29 -10.13 16.31 -9.19
CA GLY A 29 -10.51 17.48 -9.97
C GLY A 29 -11.88 17.99 -9.55
N LEU A 30 -12.00 19.20 -9.01
CA LEU A 30 -13.28 19.91 -8.82
C LEU A 30 -14.30 19.27 -7.84
N GLY A 31 -13.86 18.51 -6.83
CA GLY A 31 -14.71 18.14 -5.70
C GLY A 31 -14.38 16.75 -5.17
N ALA A 32 -14.10 16.70 -3.86
CA ALA A 32 -13.90 15.58 -2.93
C ALA A 32 -13.62 14.14 -3.43
N ILE A 33 -14.29 13.64 -4.47
CA ILE A 33 -14.03 12.36 -5.15
C ILE A 33 -14.32 12.55 -6.64
N SER A 34 -13.35 13.02 -7.41
CA SER A 34 -13.48 13.15 -8.86
C SER A 34 -12.19 12.65 -9.52
N GLY A 35 -12.25 11.40 -9.96
CA GLY A 35 -11.17 10.66 -10.61
C GLY A 35 -11.01 10.95 -12.10
N GLY A 36 -11.43 12.13 -12.58
CA GLY A 36 -11.55 12.42 -14.01
C GLY A 36 -10.50 13.36 -14.60
N ALA A 37 -9.87 14.23 -13.80
CA ALA A 37 -8.97 15.27 -14.34
C ALA A 37 -7.50 14.80 -14.50
N HIS A 38 -7.26 13.49 -14.58
CA HIS A 38 -5.92 12.89 -14.60
C HIS A 38 -5.38 12.60 -16.02
N LEU A 39 -6.02 13.14 -17.08
CA LEU A 39 -5.56 12.97 -18.46
C LEU A 39 -4.28 13.77 -18.77
N PHE A 40 -3.91 14.75 -17.92
CA PHE A 40 -2.77 15.64 -18.18
C PHE A 40 -1.75 15.73 -17.03
N HIS A 41 -1.88 14.92 -15.97
CA HIS A 41 -0.89 14.91 -14.88
C HIS A 41 0.21 13.89 -15.19
N VAL A 42 1.41 14.41 -15.52
CA VAL A 42 2.61 13.60 -15.67
C VAL A 42 2.94 12.98 -14.30
N LYS A 43 2.78 11.66 -14.20
CA LYS A 43 3.04 10.90 -12.97
C LYS A 43 4.52 11.04 -12.59
N LYS A 44 4.81 11.57 -11.40
CA LYS A 44 6.19 11.74 -10.96
C LYS A 44 6.83 10.35 -10.78
N ARG A 45 8.10 10.22 -11.18
CA ARG A 45 8.86 8.95 -11.08
C ARG A 45 8.83 8.38 -9.65
N LYS A 46 8.83 9.24 -8.63
CA LYS A 46 8.70 8.87 -7.23
C LYS A 46 7.38 8.16 -6.94
N ASP A 47 6.25 8.70 -7.40
CA ASP A 47 4.93 8.11 -7.17
C ASP A 47 4.79 6.74 -7.85
N VAL A 48 5.41 6.55 -9.02
CA VAL A 48 5.44 5.23 -9.70
C VAL A 48 6.20 4.18 -8.87
N ILE A 49 7.34 4.57 -8.30
CA ILE A 49 8.16 3.66 -7.49
C ILE A 49 7.43 3.32 -6.18
N LEU A 50 6.90 4.34 -5.49
CA LEU A 50 6.16 4.13 -4.24
C LEU A 50 4.88 3.33 -4.46
N GLU A 51 4.20 3.50 -5.60
CA GLU A 51 3.01 2.70 -5.94
C GLU A 51 3.38 1.22 -6.16
N LYS A 52 4.49 0.92 -6.83
CA LYS A 52 4.99 -0.46 -6.98
C LYS A 52 5.38 -1.08 -5.65
N ILE A 53 6.08 -0.34 -4.79
CA ILE A 53 6.48 -0.81 -3.45
C ILE A 53 5.23 -1.08 -2.60
N ALA A 54 4.29 -0.14 -2.56
CA ALA A 54 3.03 -0.31 -1.84
C ALA A 54 2.24 -1.52 -2.35
N LEU A 55 2.19 -1.72 -3.67
CA LEU A 55 1.48 -2.85 -4.27
C LEU A 55 2.10 -4.19 -3.85
N VAL A 56 3.43 -4.32 -3.96
CA VAL A 56 4.13 -5.56 -3.56
C VAL A 56 3.99 -5.79 -2.05
N SER A 57 4.17 -4.75 -1.22
CA SER A 57 4.00 -4.86 0.24
C SER A 57 2.55 -5.18 0.63
N ALA A 58 1.55 -4.64 -0.07
CA ALA A 58 0.14 -4.90 0.22
C ALA A 58 -0.26 -6.33 -0.14
N ILE A 59 0.21 -6.85 -1.27
CA ILE A 59 0.00 -8.25 -1.65
C ILE A 59 0.66 -9.17 -0.62
N GLY A 60 1.92 -8.90 -0.25
CA GLY A 60 2.64 -9.67 0.76
C GLY A 60 1.94 -9.65 2.12
N PHE A 61 1.49 -8.48 2.57
CA PHE A 61 0.71 -8.33 3.80
C PHE A 61 -0.61 -9.10 3.75
N GLY A 62 -1.37 -8.97 2.66
CA GLY A 62 -2.66 -9.65 2.50
C GLY A 62 -2.50 -11.17 2.48
N SER A 63 -1.52 -11.70 1.75
CA SER A 63 -1.24 -13.14 1.71
C SER A 63 -0.78 -13.66 3.07
N LEU A 64 0.13 -12.96 3.76
CA LEU A 64 0.60 -13.36 5.08
C LEU A 64 -0.53 -13.30 6.12
N SER A 65 -1.41 -12.30 6.02
CA SER A 65 -2.62 -12.20 6.84
C SER A 65 -3.54 -13.41 6.65
N LEU A 66 -3.76 -13.83 5.40
CA LEU A 66 -4.59 -15.01 5.11
C LEU A 66 -3.99 -16.28 5.72
N ILE A 67 -2.67 -16.45 5.59
CA ILE A 67 -1.94 -17.61 6.13
C ILE A 67 -2.05 -17.65 7.65
N LEU A 68 -1.87 -16.51 8.33
CA LEU A 68 -2.01 -16.40 9.79
C LEU A 68 -3.42 -16.78 10.25
N THR A 69 -4.44 -16.25 9.59
CA THR A 69 -5.85 -16.57 9.90
C THR A 69 -6.16 -18.06 9.72
N ILE A 70 -5.66 -18.68 8.64
CA ILE A 70 -5.84 -20.13 8.42
C ILE A 70 -5.08 -20.96 9.47
N LEU A 71 -3.93 -20.48 9.94
CA LEU A 71 -3.18 -21.09 11.05
C LEU A 71 -3.85 -20.95 12.42
N GLY A 72 -5.00 -20.26 12.49
CA GLY A 72 -5.76 -20.04 13.72
C GLY A 72 -5.05 -19.13 14.72
N VAL A 73 -4.23 -18.19 14.22
CA VAL A 73 -3.58 -17.12 15.01
C VAL A 73 -4.29 -15.81 14.71
#